data_AF-A0A2N4YRL9-F1
#
_entry.id   AF-A0A2N4YRL9-F1
#
_cell.length_a   1.000
_cell.length_b   1.000
_cell.length_c   1.000
_cell.angle_alpha   90.00
_cell.angle_beta   90.00
_cell.angle_gamma   90.00
#
_symmetry.space_group_name_H-M   'P 1'
#
loop_
_entity.id
_entity.type
_entity.pdbx_description
1 polymer ?
#
loop_
_entity_poly.entity_id
_entity_poly.type
_entity_poly.pdbx_seq_one_letter_code
_entity_poly.pdbx_strand_id
1 'polypeptide(L)' 'REVERIVAARGLEMTGIDLDTMEEVWQEVKRQETDL' A
#
# COMPACT_ATOMS: atom_id res chain seq x y z
N ARG A 1 5.15 9.22 1.40
CA ARG A 1 3.72 8.86 1.39
C ARG A 1 3.61 7.42 1.84
N GLU A 2 2.65 7.08 2.70
CA GLU A 2 2.58 5.75 3.36
C GLU A 2 2.40 4.58 2.38
N VAL A 3 1.55 4.79 1.37
CA VAL A 3 1.33 3.85 0.26
C VAL A 3 2.64 3.51 -0.46
N GLU A 4 3.42 4.52 -0.87
CA GLU A 4 4.69 4.32 -1.58
C GLU A 4 5.71 3.54 -0.74
N ARG A 5 5.70 3.72 0.59
CA ARG A 5 6.56 2.99 1.53
C ARG A 5 6.21 1.51 1.57
N ILE A 6 4.92 1.18 1.64
CA ILE A 6 4.44 -0.21 1.70
C ILE A 6 4.64 -0.91 0.36
N VAL A 7 4.35 -0.23 -0.75
CA VAL A 7 4.61 -0.72 -2.12
C VAL A 7 6.09 -1.08 -2.29
N ALA A 8 7.00 -0.18 -1.92
CA ALA A 8 8.44 -0.44 -1.98
C ALA A 8 8.90 -1.55 -1.02
N ALA A 9 8.33 -1.63 0.19
CA ALA A 9 8.64 -2.68 1.15
C ALA A 9 8.21 -4.08 0.66
N ARG A 10 7.18 -4.15 -0.18
CA ARG A 10 6.74 -5.37 -0.87
C ARG A 10 7.54 -5.67 -2.15
N GLY A 11 8.52 -4.84 -2.51
CA GLY A 11 9.33 -4.99 -3.72
C GLY A 11 8.57 -4.69 -5.01
N LEU A 12 7.48 -3.93 -4.91
CA LEU A 12 6.62 -3.58 -6.04
C LEU A 12 6.93 -2.16 -6.52
N GLU A 13 6.63 -1.89 -7.79
CA GLU A 13 6.66 -0.54 -8.36
C GLU A 13 5.25 0.01 -8.52
N MET A 14 5.07 1.32 -8.31
CA MET A 14 3.77 2.01 -8.47
C MET A 14 3.20 1.87 -9.89
N THR A 15 4.06 1.60 -10.87
CA THR A 15 3.70 1.31 -12.25
C THR A 15 3.69 -0.20 -12.46
N GLY A 16 2.50 -0.78 -12.66
CA GLY A 16 2.34 -2.22 -12.91
C GLY A 16 1.72 -2.99 -11.74
N ILE A 17 1.45 -2.34 -10.61
CA ILE A 17 0.54 -2.86 -9.59
C ILE A 17 -0.88 -2.95 -10.18
N ASP A 18 -1.50 -4.11 -10.03
CA ASP A 18 -2.92 -4.31 -10.31
C ASP A 18 -3.79 -3.64 -9.24
N LEU A 19 -5.07 -3.43 -9.57
CA LEU A 19 -5.99 -2.71 -8.69
C LEU A 19 -6.27 -3.46 -7.38
N ASP A 20 -6.31 -4.80 -7.40
CA ASP A 20 -6.51 -5.61 -6.19
C ASP A 20 -5.33 -5.44 -5.23
N THR A 21 -4.10 -5.50 -5.73
CA THR A 21 -2.88 -5.25 -4.94
C THR A 21 -2.85 -3.81 -4.41
N MET A 22 -3.30 -2.83 -5.18
CA MET A 22 -3.40 -1.44 -4.70
C MET A 22 -4.44 -1.30 -3.58
N GLU A 23 -5.56 -2.01 -3.67
CA GLU A 23 -6.58 -2.03 -2.64
C GLU A 23 -6.07 -2.65 -1.33
N GLU A 24 -5.32 -3.76 -1.40
CA GLU A 24 -4.69 -4.35 -0.21
C GLU A 24 -3.74 -3.38 0.50
N VAL A 25 -2.89 -2.69 -0.26
CA VAL A 25 -1.96 -1.69 0.29
C VAL A 25 -2.75 -0.55 0.92
N TRP A 26 -3.82 -0.09 0.27
CA TRP A 26 -4.68 0.97 0.80
C TRP A 26 -5.35 0.56 2.12
N GLN A 27 -5.87 -0.66 2.21
CA GLN A 27 -6.45 -1.20 3.45
C GLN A 27 -5.42 -1.30 4.57
N GLU A 28 -4.16 -1.64 4.25
CA GLU A 28 -3.08 -1.68 5.22
C GLU A 28 -2.73 -0.28 5.76
N VAL A 29 -2.65 0.74 4.88
CA VAL A 29 -2.49 2.14 5.29
C VAL A 29 -3.63 2.56 6.21
N LYS A 30 -4.88 2.26 5.82
CA LYS A 30 -6.06 2.62 6.61
C LYS A 30 -6.09 1.99 7.99
N ARG A 31 -5.61 0.75 8.11
CA ARG A 31 -5.49 0.06 9.40
C ARG A 31 -4.48 0.76 10.31
N GLN A 32 -3.33 1.18 9.77
CA GLN A 32 -2.33 1.93 10.54
C GLN A 32 -2.85 3.30 10.98
N GLU A 33 -3.66 3.98 10.16
CA GLU A 33 -4.28 5.26 10.53
C GLU A 33 -5.36 5.13 11.62
N THR A 34 -5.99 3.95 11.76
CA THR A 34 -7.06 3.71 12.75
C THR A 34 -6.52 3.25 14.11
N ASP A 35 -5.31 2.68 14.13
CA ASP A 35 -4.61 2.24 15.35
C ASP A 35 -3.85 3.39 16.06
N LEU A 36 -3.87 4.61 15.48
CA LEU A 36 -3.26 5.85 15.96
C LEU A 36 -4.30 6.81 16.56
#